data_AF-A0AA42MBN2-F1
#
_entry.id   AF-A0AA42MBN2-F1
#
_cell.length_a   1.000
_cell.length_b   1.000
_cell.length_c   1.000
_cell.angle_alpha   90.00
_cell.angle_beta   90.00
_cell.angle_gamma   90.00
#
_symmetry.space_group_name_H-M   'P 1'
#
loop_
_entity.id
_entity.type
_entity.pdbx_description
1 polymer ?
#
loop_
_entity_poly.entity_id
_entity_poly.type
_entity_poly.pdbx_seq_one_letter_code
_entity_poly.pdbx_strand_id
1 'polypeptide(L)'
;MAFKEEQECRIVYVTQMDNPLIQYDEKINRIFVDYAPSIMEYLEKIYLAPKASGEKMVFEYLCSRGQIIRKGKEAVKVKISQKPFR
;
A
#
# COMPACT_ATOMS: atom_id res chain seq x y z
N MET A 1 -5.13 31.64 -10.14
CA MET A 1 -5.16 30.53 -9.16
C MET A 1 -5.25 29.25 -9.95
N ALA A 2 -4.13 28.60 -10.26
CA ALA A 2 -4.11 27.41 -11.10
C ALA A 2 -4.52 26.21 -10.25
N PHE A 3 -5.50 25.45 -10.72
CA PHE A 3 -5.79 24.11 -10.23
C PHE A 3 -4.51 23.28 -10.34
N LYS A 4 -3.82 23.03 -9.22
CA LYS A 4 -2.83 21.96 -9.14
C LYS A 4 -3.61 20.65 -9.09
N GLU A 5 -4.01 20.14 -10.24
CA GLU A 5 -4.17 18.69 -10.34
C GLU A 5 -2.77 18.11 -10.13
N GLU A 6 -2.51 17.62 -8.92
CA GLU A 6 -1.38 16.75 -8.69
C GLU A 6 -1.53 15.59 -9.67
N GLN A 7 -0.59 15.44 -10.61
CA GLN A 7 -0.57 14.29 -11.51
C GLN A 7 -0.34 13.04 -10.67
N GLU A 8 -1.42 12.33 -10.35
CA GLU A 8 -1.32 10.98 -9.82
C GLU A 8 -0.85 10.05 -10.94
N CYS A 9 0.41 9.61 -10.88
CA CYS A 9 0.89 8.54 -11.73
C CYS A 9 0.25 7.22 -11.28
N ARG A 10 -0.66 6.66 -12.10
CA ARG A 10 -1.25 5.33 -11.88
C ARG A 10 -0.57 4.33 -12.81
N ILE A 11 0.03 3.30 -12.23
CA ILE A 11 0.59 2.17 -12.99
C ILE A 11 -0.47 1.08 -13.03
N VAL A 12 -0.88 0.68 -14.23
CA VAL A 12 -1.80 -0.44 -14.46
C VAL A 12 -1.03 -1.52 -15.20
N TYR A 13 -0.97 -2.72 -14.62
CA TYR A 13 -0.35 -3.90 -15.23
C TYR A 13 -1.44 -4.94 -15.51
N VAL A 14 -1.65 -5.28 -16.78
CA VAL A 14 -2.63 -6.29 -17.21
C VAL A 14 -1.87 -7.53 -17.67
N THR A 15 -2.20 -8.68 -17.08
CA THR A 15 -1.54 -9.94 -17.42
C THR A 15 -2.47 -11.15 -17.23
N GLN A 16 -2.00 -12.34 -17.60
CA GLN A 16 -2.72 -13.60 -17.43
C GLN A 16 -2.51 -14.17 -16.01
N MET A 17 -3.44 -15.02 -15.56
CA MET A 17 -3.42 -15.61 -14.21
C MET A 17 -2.25 -16.56 -13.96
N ASP A 18 -1.72 -17.17 -15.02
CA ASP A 18 -0.56 -18.06 -14.99
C ASP A 18 0.78 -17.31 -15.04
N ASN A 19 0.76 -15.97 -15.02
CA ASN A 19 1.97 -15.17 -14.96
C ASN A 19 2.73 -15.46 -13.65
N PRO A 20 4.04 -15.72 -13.70
CA PRO A 20 4.85 -16.09 -12.52
C PRO A 20 4.92 -15.00 -11.43
N LEU A 21 4.60 -13.74 -11.75
CA LEU A 21 4.51 -12.65 -10.77
C LEU A 21 3.26 -12.75 -9.88
N ILE A 22 2.23 -13.45 -10.35
CA ILE A 22 0.95 -13.59 -9.64
C ILE A 22 1.06 -14.77 -8.68
N GLN A 23 0.95 -14.47 -7.39
CA GLN A 23 0.92 -15.47 -6.32
C GLN A 23 -0.51 -15.68 -5.86
N TYR A 24 -0.86 -16.94 -5.59
CA TYR A 24 -2.13 -17.31 -4.96
C TYR A 24 -1.85 -18.06 -3.66
N ASP A 25 -2.34 -17.52 -2.54
CA ASP A 25 -2.33 -18.20 -1.26
C ASP A 25 -3.74 -18.69 -0.93
N GLU A 26 -3.91 -20.01 -1.04
CA GLU A 26 -5.16 -20.71 -0.79
C GLU A 26 -5.63 -20.57 0.67
N LYS A 27 -4.72 -20.48 1.65
CA LYS A 27 -5.07 -20.43 3.08
C LYS A 27 -5.80 -19.16 3.45
N ILE A 28 -5.41 -18.05 2.83
CA ILE A 28 -6.02 -16.73 3.05
C ILE A 28 -6.97 -16.34 1.91
N ASN A 29 -7.05 -17.16 0.87
CA ASN A 29 -7.81 -16.96 -0.35
C ASN A 29 -7.54 -15.59 -1.00
N ARG A 30 -6.27 -15.31 -1.31
CA ARG A 30 -5.83 -14.02 -1.90
C ARG A 30 -4.88 -14.21 -3.06
N ILE A 31 -5.01 -13.29 -4.01
CA ILE A 31 -4.08 -13.09 -5.12
C ILE A 31 -3.24 -11.85 -4.82
N PHE A 32 -1.92 -11.95 -4.94
CA PHE A 32 -0.99 -10.85 -4.66
C PHE A 32 0.26 -10.93 -5.54
N VAL A 33 1.08 -9.89 -5.48
CA VAL A 33 2.37 -9.81 -6.15
C VAL A 33 3.43 -9.49 -5.11
N ASP A 34 4.52 -10.25 -5.11
CA ASP A 34 5.68 -9.97 -4.28
C ASP A 34 6.61 -8.97 -4.99
N TYR A 35 6.56 -7.72 -4.55
CA TYR A 35 7.41 -6.67 -5.07
C TYR A 35 8.84 -6.82 -4.55
N ALA A 36 9.80 -6.80 -5.47
CA ALA A 36 11.22 -6.64 -5.18
C ALA A 36 11.72 -5.35 -5.88
N PRO A 37 12.34 -4.40 -5.15
CA PRO A 37 12.59 -4.38 -3.71
C PRO A 37 11.32 -4.18 -2.87
N SER A 38 11.43 -4.41 -1.54
CA SER A 38 10.30 -4.32 -0.62
C SER A 38 9.66 -2.92 -0.62
N ILE A 39 8.34 -2.85 -0.83
CA ILE A 39 7.58 -1.59 -0.76
C ILE A 39 7.79 -0.88 0.58
N MET A 40 7.99 -1.64 1.66
CA MET A 40 8.19 -1.08 2.99
C MET A 40 9.39 -0.14 3.07
N GLU A 41 10.41 -0.31 2.23
CA GLU A 41 11.57 0.58 2.20
C GLU A 41 11.21 2.01 1.74
N TYR A 42 10.20 2.12 0.88
CA TYR A 42 9.81 3.38 0.22
C TYR A 42 8.48 3.94 0.73
N LEU A 43 7.67 3.14 1.42
CA LEU A 43 6.34 3.55 1.88
C LEU A 43 6.40 4.64 2.96
N GLU A 44 5.80 5.81 2.73
CA GLU A 44 5.76 6.89 3.73
C GLU A 44 4.42 6.99 4.47
N LYS A 45 3.32 6.82 3.73
CA LYS A 45 1.97 7.04 4.22
C LYS A 45 1.02 6.03 3.59
N ILE A 46 0.02 5.63 4.37
CA ILE A 46 -1.13 4.87 3.90
C ILE A 46 -2.36 5.73 4.14
N TYR A 47 -3.16 5.93 3.10
CA TYR A 47 -4.42 6.64 3.18
C TYR A 47 -5.57 5.64 3.02
N LEU A 48 -6.36 5.49 4.07
CA LEU A 48 -7.52 4.61 4.09
C LEU A 48 -8.78 5.42 3.81
N ALA A 49 -9.66 4.86 2.99
CA ALA A 49 -11.01 5.41 2.82
C ALA A 49 -11.78 5.40 4.16
N PRO A 50 -12.78 6.26 4.37
CA PRO A 50 -13.54 6.29 5.62
C PRO A 50 -14.21 4.95 5.92
N LYS A 51 -14.69 4.25 4.88
CA LYS A 51 -15.29 2.90 5.01
C LYS A 51 -14.28 1.82 5.41
N ALA A 52 -12.98 2.07 5.26
CA ALA A 52 -11.90 1.15 5.63
C ALA A 52 -11.26 1.54 6.99
N SER A 53 -11.89 2.42 7.78
CA SER A 53 -11.31 2.87 9.04
C SER A 53 -11.08 1.76 10.06
N GLY A 54 -11.87 0.68 10.00
CA GLY A 54 -11.69 -0.52 10.83
C GLY A 54 -10.34 -1.21 10.63
N GLU A 55 -9.73 -1.05 9.46
CA GLU A 55 -8.44 -1.67 9.12
C GLU A 55 -7.24 -0.85 9.59
N LYS A 56 -7.45 0.35 10.13
CA LYS A 56 -6.37 1.27 10.50
C LYS A 56 -5.36 0.62 11.44
N MET A 57 -5.84 -0.04 12.49
CA MET A 57 -4.99 -0.69 13.49
C MET A 57 -4.17 -1.84 12.90
N VAL A 58 -4.74 -2.57 11.93
CA VAL A 58 -4.04 -3.65 11.21
C VAL A 58 -2.87 -3.08 10.42
N PHE A 59 -3.09 -2.01 9.66
CA PHE A 59 -2.02 -1.37 8.90
C PHE A 59 -0.95 -0.73 9.79
N GLU A 60 -1.32 -0.11 10.92
CA GLU A 60 -0.37 0.41 11.89
C GLU A 60 0.50 -0.70 12.47
N TYR A 61 -0.10 -1.84 12.85
CA TYR A 61 0.61 -3.02 13.31
C TYR A 61 1.59 -3.56 12.26
N LEU A 62 1.14 -3.76 11.02
CA LEU A 62 2.00 -4.22 9.93
C LEU A 62 3.17 -3.26 9.66
N CYS A 63 2.91 -1.95 9.64
CA CYS A 63 3.93 -0.93 9.44
C CYS A 63 4.98 -0.94 10.57
N SER A 64 4.54 -1.11 11.83
CA SER A 64 5.44 -1.19 12.99
C SER A 64 6.41 -2.36 12.87
N ARG A 65 5.94 -3.52 12.38
CA ARG A 65 6.79 -4.70 12.13
C ARG A 65 7.76 -4.48 10.98
N GLY A 66 7.31 -3.79 9.93
CA GLY A 66 8.15 -3.45 8.79
C GLY A 66 9.18 -2.34 9.06
N GLN A 67 9.09 -1.63 10.19
CA GLN A 67 10.03 -0.56 10.56
C GLN A 67 11.48 -1.06 10.68
N ILE A 68 11.69 -2.35 10.95
CA ILE A 68 13.02 -2.99 10.96
C ILE A 68 13.75 -2.85 9.61
N ILE A 69 12.99 -2.81 8.50
CA ILE A 69 13.50 -2.63 7.14
C ILE A 69 13.86 -1.15 6.89
N ARG A 70 13.14 -0.24 7.55
CA ARG A 70 13.23 1.23 7.39
C ARG A 70 14.23 1.88 8.34
N LYS A 71 15.43 1.29 8.52
CA LYS A 71 16.45 1.81 9.46
C LYS A 71 16.73 3.29 9.20
N GLY A 72 16.52 4.14 10.22
CA GLY A 72 16.77 5.58 10.16
C GLY A 72 15.69 6.42 9.48
N LYS A 73 14.61 5.83 8.97
CA LYS A 73 13.47 6.57 8.39
C LYS A 73 12.33 6.73 9.42
N GLU A 74 11.51 7.76 9.25
CA GLU A 74 10.28 7.91 10.05
C GLU A 74 9.33 6.71 9.86
N ALA A 75 8.55 6.45 10.90
CA ALA A 75 7.47 5.46 10.86
C ALA A 75 6.41 5.83 9.83
N VAL A 76 5.88 4.82 9.13
CA VAL A 76 4.81 4.98 8.15
C VAL A 76 3.56 5.52 8.83
N LYS A 77 2.96 6.57 8.27
CA LYS A 77 1.76 7.21 8.84
C LYS A 77 0.50 6.65 8.19
N VAL A 78 -0.36 6.00 8.96
CA VAL A 78 -1.67 5.51 8.50
C VAL A 78 -2.74 6.55 8.82
N LYS A 79 -3.42 7.07 7.80
CA LYS A 79 -4.40 8.16 7.92
C LYS A 79 -5.73 7.74 7.30
N ILE A 80 -6.83 8.20 7.89
CA ILE A 80 -8.13 8.16 7.22
C ILE A 80 -8.20 9.38 6.30
N SER A 81 -8.42 9.16 5.01
CA SER A 81 -8.64 10.22 4.03
C SER A 81 -10.12 10.36 3.73
N GLN A 82 -10.66 11.57 3.82
CA GLN A 82 -12.01 11.90 3.34
C GLN A 82 -12.08 11.95 1.80
N LYS A 83 -10.93 11.89 1.14
CA LYS A 83 -10.78 11.87 -0.33
C LYS A 83 -9.67 10.86 -0.67
N PRO A 84 -9.91 9.55 -0.53
CA PRO A 84 -8.86 8.52 -0.63
C PRO A 84 -8.30 8.33 -2.05
N PHE A 85 -8.92 8.94 -3.06
CA PHE A 85 -8.50 8.92 -4.46
C PHE A 85 -8.00 10.30 -4.92
N ARG A 86 -7.45 11.10 -4.00
CA ARG A 86 -7.15 12.51 -4.19
C ARG A 86 -6.01 12.98 -3.30
#